data_AF-A0A2T4HMU5-F1
#
_entry.id   AF-A0A2T4HMU5-F1
#
_cell.length_a   1.000
_cell.length_b   1.000
_cell.length_c   1.000
_cell.angle_alpha   90.00
_cell.angle_beta   90.00
_cell.angle_gamma   90.00
#
_symmetry.space_group_name_H-M   'P 1'
#
loop_
_entity.id
_entity.type
_entity.pdbx_description
1 polymer ?
#
loop_
_entity_poly.entity_id
_entity_poly.type
_entity_poly.pdbx_seq_one_letter_code
_entity_poly.pdbx_strand_id
1 'polypeptide(L)'
;MKYDPRALEATLSAAVGDDAMLAAELRQAFLSGARGHADAMGRTADVAEWRASAMRLQGLAASFGAFELMDLAEKAAQDTPGNTVLSRAIDAVIGGLAS
;
A
#
# COMPACT_ATOMS: atom_id res chain seq x y z
N MET A 1 -11.74 4.32 11.32
CA MET A 1 -12.44 4.68 10.07
C MET A 1 -12.51 3.41 9.25
N LYS A 2 -13.70 2.92 8.85
CA LYS A 2 -13.79 1.70 8.02
C LYS A 2 -13.28 2.05 6.62
N TYR A 3 -12.33 1.27 6.11
CA TYR A 3 -11.95 1.28 4.71
C TYR A 3 -13.20 1.12 3.83
N ASP A 4 -13.33 1.99 2.83
CA ASP A 4 -14.35 1.86 1.78
C ASP A 4 -13.65 1.35 0.51
N PRO A 5 -13.80 0.05 0.15
CA PRO A 5 -13.26 -0.51 -1.08
C PRO A 5 -13.63 0.28 -2.33
N ARG A 6 -14.74 1.03 -2.27
CA ARG A 6 -15.19 1.86 -3.38
C ARG A 6 -14.29 3.06 -3.64
N ALA A 7 -13.53 3.54 -2.66
CA ALA A 7 -12.65 4.69 -2.86
C ALA A 7 -11.50 4.33 -3.82
N LEU A 8 -10.85 3.18 -3.59
CA LEU A 8 -9.80 2.68 -4.48
C LEU A 8 -10.34 2.42 -5.90
N GLU A 9 -11.48 1.73 -5.99
CA GLU A 9 -12.11 1.44 -7.29
C GLU A 9 -12.55 2.70 -8.04
N ALA A 10 -13.07 3.70 -7.33
CA ALA A 10 -13.42 4.98 -7.94
C ALA A 10 -12.18 5.71 -8.48
N THR A 11 -11.05 5.70 -7.77
CA THR A 11 -9.80 6.30 -8.25
C THR A 11 -9.24 5.55 -9.45
N LEU A 12 -9.28 4.22 -9.44
CA LEU A 12 -8.86 3.39 -10.57
C LEU A 12 -9.71 3.67 -11.81
N SER A 13 -11.04 3.59 -11.69
CA SER A 13 -11.98 3.87 -12.78
C SER A 13 -11.86 5.31 -13.28
N ALA A 14 -11.65 6.29 -12.41
CA ALA A 14 -11.42 7.68 -12.82
C ALA A 14 -10.14 7.86 -13.66
N ALA A 15 -9.11 7.04 -13.44
CA ALA A 15 -7.85 7.11 -14.17
C ALA A 15 -7.93 6.46 -15.57
N VAL A 16 -8.76 5.44 -15.74
CA VAL A 16 -8.82 4.59 -16.94
C VAL A 16 -10.13 4.73 -17.75
N GLY A 17 -11.14 5.39 -17.20
CA GLY A 17 -12.47 5.53 -17.80
C GLY A 17 -13.35 4.28 -17.66
N ASP A 18 -14.17 4.01 -18.66
CA ASP A 18 -15.11 2.88 -18.71
C ASP A 18 -14.45 1.54 -19.10
N ASP A 19 -13.12 1.48 -19.15
CA ASP A 19 -12.38 0.24 -19.43
C ASP A 19 -12.14 -0.56 -18.15
N ALA A 20 -13.07 -1.49 -17.87
CA ALA A 20 -12.99 -2.37 -16.72
C ALA A 20 -11.77 -3.30 -16.74
N MET A 21 -11.23 -3.64 -17.91
CA MET A 21 -10.04 -4.49 -18.03
C MET A 21 -8.79 -3.71 -17.64
N LEU A 22 -8.67 -2.47 -18.13
CA LEU A 22 -7.56 -1.59 -17.77
C LEU A 22 -7.60 -1.20 -16.27
N ALA A 23 -8.80 -1.04 -15.70
CA ALA A 23 -8.96 -0.84 -14.25
C ALA A 23 -8.42 -2.03 -13.45
N ALA A 24 -8.73 -3.25 -13.88
CA ALA A 24 -8.24 -4.47 -13.24
C ALA A 24 -6.71 -4.61 -13.37
N GLU A 25 -6.14 -4.29 -14.54
CA GLU A 25 -4.68 -4.29 -14.73
C GLU A 25 -3.99 -3.27 -13.82
N LEU A 26 -4.52 -2.05 -13.74
CA LEU A 26 -3.99 -1.01 -12.87
C LEU A 26 -4.09 -1.40 -11.39
N ARG A 27 -5.18 -2.05 -10.98
CA ARG A 27 -5.34 -2.62 -9.63
C ARG A 27 -4.25 -3.66 -9.34
N GLN A 28 -3.99 -4.57 -10.27
CA GLN A 28 -2.94 -5.58 -10.11
C GLN A 28 -1.55 -4.94 -10.03
N ALA A 29 -1.27 -3.92 -10.84
CA ALA A 29 -0.01 -3.18 -10.78
C ALA A 29 0.18 -2.48 -9.42
N PHE A 30 -0.87 -1.85 -8.90
CA PHE A 30 -0.87 -1.26 -7.56
C PHE A 30 -0.60 -2.31 -6.48
N LEU A 31 -1.32 -3.44 -6.48
CA LEU A 31 -1.16 -4.50 -5.48
C LEU A 31 0.24 -5.11 -5.52
N SER A 32 0.77 -5.35 -6.72
CA SER A 32 2.13 -5.85 -6.89
C SER A 32 3.17 -4.86 -6.36
N GLY A 33 3.00 -3.56 -6.64
CA GLY A 33 3.89 -2.50 -6.12
C GLY A 33 3.85 -2.39 -4.60
N ALA A 34 2.64 -2.40 -4.02
CA ALA A 34 2.44 -2.33 -2.58
C ALA A 34 3.13 -3.51 -1.86
N ARG A 35 2.97 -4.73 -2.39
CA ARG A 35 3.62 -5.93 -1.83
C ARG A 35 5.14 -5.85 -1.93
N GLY A 36 5.66 -5.41 -3.08
CA GLY A 36 7.10 -5.23 -3.27
C GLY A 36 7.72 -4.25 -2.26
N HIS A 37 7.05 -3.13 -1.95
CA HIS A 37 7.53 -2.19 -0.94
C HIS A 37 7.42 -2.75 0.49
N ALA A 38 6.35 -3.45 0.82
CA ALA A 38 6.20 -4.13 2.11
C ALA A 38 7.28 -5.21 2.32
N ASP A 39 7.56 -6.02 1.29
CA ASP A 39 8.60 -7.05 1.32
C ASP A 39 10.01 -6.46 1.42
N ALA A 40 10.28 -5.34 0.75
CA ALA A 40 11.55 -4.63 0.85
C ALA A 40 11.77 -4.10 2.28
N MET A 41 10.73 -3.49 2.85
CA MET A 41 10.72 -3.01 4.22
C MET A 41 10.94 -4.16 5.22
N GLY A 42 10.25 -5.29 5.08
CA GLY A 42 10.36 -6.43 6.00
C GLY A 42 11.71 -7.17 5.98
N ARG A 43 12.52 -7.03 4.92
CA ARG A 43 13.81 -7.72 4.77
C ARG A 43 15.01 -6.91 5.23
N THR A 44 14.88 -5.60 5.35
CA THR A 44 16.01 -4.74 5.74
C THR A 44 16.11 -4.59 7.26
N ALA A 45 17.34 -4.63 7.78
CA ALA A 45 17.66 -4.24 9.15
C ALA A 45 18.18 -2.80 9.23
N ASP A 46 18.39 -2.14 8.08
CA ASP A 46 18.83 -0.76 7.98
C ASP A 46 17.64 0.19 8.13
N VAL A 47 17.72 1.12 9.09
CA VAL A 47 16.65 2.08 9.40
C VAL A 47 16.37 3.02 8.22
N ALA A 48 17.40 3.46 7.50
CA ALA A 48 17.23 4.37 6.37
C ALA A 48 16.50 3.65 5.21
N GLU A 49 16.89 2.41 4.89
CA GLU A 49 16.20 1.64 3.84
C GLU A 49 14.77 1.27 4.23
N TRP A 50 14.53 0.97 5.51
CA TRP A 50 13.19 0.73 6.04
C TRP A 50 12.30 1.95 5.84
N ARG A 51 12.77 3.12 6.28
CA ARG A 51 12.02 4.38 6.15
C ARG A 51 11.78 4.73 4.69
N ALA A 52 12.78 4.56 3.83
CA ALA A 52 12.63 4.80 2.40
C ALA A 52 11.58 3.89 1.77
N SER A 53 11.56 2.60 2.12
CA SER A 53 10.55 1.65 1.64
C SER A 53 9.14 1.98 2.16
N ALA A 54 9.02 2.37 3.43
CA ALA A 54 7.77 2.81 4.03
C ALA A 54 7.23 4.09 3.37
N MET A 55 8.06 5.09 3.11
CA MET A 55 7.66 6.32 2.43
C MET A 55 7.23 6.07 0.97
N ARG A 56 7.89 5.15 0.27
CA ARG A 56 7.47 4.73 -1.09
C ARG A 56 6.09 4.06 -1.06
N LEU A 57 5.86 3.18 -0.09
CA LEU A 57 4.54 2.56 0.13
C LEU A 57 3.47 3.61 0.45
N GLN A 58 3.78 4.59 1.30
CA GLN A 58 2.88 5.68 1.66
C GLN A 58 2.50 6.52 0.43
N GLY A 59 3.48 6.91 -0.39
CA GLY A 59 3.24 7.66 -1.62
C GLY A 59 2.36 6.89 -2.62
N LEU A 60 2.64 5.59 -2.81
CA LEU A 60 1.84 4.71 -3.66
C LEU A 60 0.39 4.64 -3.15
N ALA A 61 0.19 4.43 -1.85
CA ALA A 61 -1.15 4.37 -1.26
C ALA A 61 -1.91 5.70 -1.42
N ALA A 62 -1.23 6.83 -1.25
CA ALA A 62 -1.81 8.16 -1.42
C ALA A 62 -2.30 8.40 -2.86
N SER A 63 -1.55 7.96 -3.89
CA SER A 63 -1.94 8.12 -5.29
C SER A 63 -3.26 7.43 -5.64
N PHE A 64 -3.62 6.38 -4.91
CA PHE A 64 -4.82 5.56 -5.16
C PHE A 64 -5.90 5.72 -4.07
N GLY A 65 -5.75 6.69 -3.15
CA GLY A 65 -6.72 6.92 -2.08
C GLY A 65 -6.84 5.77 -1.07
N ALA A 66 -5.82 4.91 -0.96
CA ALA A 66 -5.78 3.78 -0.03
C ALA A 66 -5.39 4.26 1.40
N PHE A 67 -6.25 5.08 2.01
CA PHE A 67 -5.93 5.81 3.24
C PHE A 67 -5.46 4.92 4.41
N GLU A 68 -6.05 3.75 4.61
CA GLU A 68 -5.64 2.85 5.70
C GLU A 68 -4.19 2.35 5.50
N LEU A 69 -3.83 2.00 4.27
CA LEU A 69 -2.47 1.60 3.92
C LEU A 69 -1.50 2.79 4.04
N MET A 70 -1.94 3.97 3.61
CA MET A 70 -1.17 5.22 3.72
C MET A 70 -0.81 5.54 5.18
N ASP A 71 -1.79 5.49 6.10
CA ASP A 71 -1.59 5.76 7.52
C ASP A 71 -0.66 4.75 8.19
N LEU A 72 -0.77 3.46 7.82
CA LEU A 72 0.12 2.42 8.34
C LEU A 72 1.54 2.59 7.82
N ALA A 73 1.71 2.94 6.55
CA ALA A 73 3.01 3.21 5.95
C ALA A 73 3.68 4.47 6.55
N GLU A 74 2.90 5.51 6.85
CA GLU A 74 3.39 6.69 7.58
C GLU A 74 3.91 6.31 8.97
N LYS A 75 3.15 5.51 9.72
CA LYS A 75 3.60 5.00 11.04
C LYS A 75 4.88 4.19 10.91
N ALA A 76 4.98 3.32 9.91
CA ALA A 76 6.18 2.55 9.66
C ALA A 76 7.38 3.45 9.30
N ALA A 77 7.18 4.53 8.55
CA ALA A 77 8.24 5.48 8.21
C ALA A 77 8.79 6.24 9.44
N GLN A 78 7.99 6.35 10.51
CA GLN A 78 8.42 6.95 11.78
C GLN A 78 9.02 5.91 12.74
N ASP A 79 8.91 4.62 12.43
CA ASP A 79 9.41 3.52 13.25
C ASP A 79 10.80 3.02 12.80
N THR A 80 11.22 1.90 13.38
CA THR A 80 12.47 1.19 13.12
C THR A 80 12.19 -0.27 12.72
N PRO A 81 13.13 -0.91 11.99
CA PRO A 81 13.02 -2.32 11.64
C PRO A 81 12.78 -3.22 12.86
N GLY A 82 11.99 -4.29 12.66
CA GLY A 82 11.71 -5.30 13.68
C GLY A 82 10.35 -5.16 14.37
N ASN A 83 9.61 -4.08 14.13
CA ASN A 83 8.21 -4.00 14.57
C ASN A 83 7.30 -4.92 13.72
N THR A 84 7.16 -6.16 14.16
CA THR A 84 6.32 -7.17 13.49
C THR A 84 4.83 -6.84 13.49
N VAL A 85 4.35 -5.98 14.40
CA VAL A 85 2.93 -5.61 14.47
C VAL A 85 2.57 -4.71 13.27
N LEU A 86 3.39 -3.69 12.99
CA LEU A 86 3.16 -2.81 11.84
C LEU A 86 3.28 -3.55 10.51
N SER A 87 4.31 -4.40 10.34
CA SER A 87 4.45 -5.21 9.12
C SER A 87 3.24 -6.09 8.87
N ARG A 88 2.76 -6.82 9.89
CA ARG A 88 1.58 -7.69 9.77
C ARG A 88 0.30 -6.91 9.46
N ALA A 89 0.14 -5.73 10.05
CA ALA A 89 -1.02 -4.87 9.76
C ALA A 89 -1.00 -4.40 8.29
N ILE A 90 0.16 -4.00 7.78
CA ILE A 90 0.34 -3.63 6.37
C ILE A 90 0.02 -4.81 5.45
N ASP A 91 0.55 -6.00 5.73
CA ASP A 91 0.29 -7.20 4.93
C ASP A 91 -1.19 -7.59 4.94
N ALA A 92 -1.86 -7.45 6.08
CA ALA A 92 -3.29 -7.75 6.22
C ALA A 92 -4.13 -6.77 5.39
N VAL A 93 -3.82 -5.47 5.42
CA VAL A 93 -4.51 -4.47 4.60
C VAL A 93 -4.28 -4.77 3.12
N ILE A 94 -3.04 -5.00 2.67
CA ILE A 94 -2.73 -5.38 1.28
C ILE A 94 -3.50 -6.64 0.87
N GLY A 95 -3.61 -7.63 1.76
CA GLY A 95 -4.41 -8.85 1.51
C GLY A 95 -5.90 -8.55 1.34
N GLY A 96 -6.47 -7.68 2.17
CA GLY A 96 -7.86 -7.24 2.06
C GLY A 96 -8.14 -6.39 0.80
N LEU A 97 -7.12 -5.71 0.26
CA LEU A 97 -7.20 -5.02 -1.03
C LEU A 97 -7.14 -5.99 -2.22
N ALA A 98 -6.75 -7.24 -2.03
CA ALA A 98 -6.68 -8.23 -3.11
C ALA A 98 -7.95 -9.10 -3.20
N SER A 99 -8.73 -9.19 -2.13
CA SER A 99 -10.05 -9.83 -2.07
C SER A 99 -11.16 -8.98 -2.69
#